data_AF-A0A895AK34-F1
#
_entry.id   AF-A0A895AK34-F1
#
_cell.length_a   1.000
_cell.length_b   1.000
_cell.length_c   1.000
_cell.angle_alpha   90.00
_cell.angle_beta   90.00
_cell.angle_gamma   90.00
#
_symmetry.space_group_name_H-M   'P 1'
#
loop_
_entity.id
_entity.type
_entity.pdbx_description
1 polymer ?
#
loop_
_entity_poly.entity_id
_entity_poly.type
_entity_poly.pdbx_seq_one_letter_code
_entity_poly.pdbx_strand_id
1 'polypeptide(L)'
;MSQPQGLSCAAKLARVVLDNRGPLSPVEVADEGRLSEPQARDALAELADQGVAECVCGLCESREEIYALTDTDRGGGSGHGES
;
A
#
# COMPACT_ATOMS: atom_id res chain seq x y z
N MET A 1 7.27 18.47 1.58
CA MET A 1 6.99 17.04 1.42
C MET A 1 6.87 16.44 2.80
N SER A 2 5.66 16.38 3.36
CA SER A 2 5.45 15.74 4.65
C SER A 2 5.33 14.24 4.38
N GLN A 3 6.41 13.48 4.62
CA GLN A 3 6.27 12.05 4.84
C GLN A 3 5.21 11.86 5.94
N PRO A 4 4.32 10.87 5.86
CA PRO A 4 3.44 10.54 6.98
C PRO A 4 4.32 10.28 8.20
N GLN A 5 4.38 11.27 9.11
CA GLN A 5 5.27 11.28 10.26
C GLN A 5 4.67 10.30 11.27
N GLY A 6 5.05 9.03 11.16
CA GLY A 6 4.51 7.97 12.00
C GLY A 6 4.62 6.58 11.41
N LEU A 7 4.89 6.44 10.10
CA LEU A 7 4.96 5.10 9.52
C LEU A 7 6.12 4.27 10.09
N SER A 8 5.80 3.04 10.47
CA SER A 8 6.78 2.02 10.84
C SER A 8 7.72 1.72 9.67
N CYS A 9 8.90 1.17 9.96
CA CYS A 9 9.85 0.79 8.91
C CYS A 9 9.23 -0.22 7.93
N ALA A 10 8.41 -1.14 8.44
CA ALA A 10 7.70 -2.12 7.62
C ALA A 10 6.65 -1.45 6.71
N ALA A 11 5.88 -0.49 7.23
CA ALA A 11 4.91 0.27 6.44
C ALA A 11 5.58 1.09 5.33
N LYS A 12 6.72 1.71 5.59
CA LYS A 12 7.51 2.42 4.56
C LYS A 12 7.99 1.48 3.46
N LEU A 13 8.47 0.29 3.82
CA LEU A 13 8.89 -0.75 2.88
C LEU A 13 7.72 -1.24 2.05
N ALA A 14 6.60 -1.59 2.68
CA ALA A 14 5.38 -2.03 1.99
C ALA A 14 4.89 -0.97 0.99
N ARG A 15 4.94 0.32 1.35
CA ARG A 15 4.60 1.42 0.44
C ARG A 15 5.49 1.42 -0.80
N VAL A 16 6.81 1.33 -0.62
CA VAL A 16 7.77 1.29 -1.74
C VAL A 16 7.54 0.06 -2.62
N VAL A 17 7.26 -1.10 -2.03
CA VAL A 17 6.96 -2.32 -2.79
C VAL A 17 5.71 -2.13 -3.66
N LEU A 18 4.63 -1.62 -3.08
CA LEU A 18 3.39 -1.35 -3.83
C LEU A 18 3.56 -0.27 -4.90
N ASP A 19 4.37 0.76 -4.65
CA ASP A 19 4.69 1.80 -5.64
C ASP A 19 5.41 1.23 -6.87
N ASN A 20 6.32 0.28 -6.65
CA ASN A 20 7.15 -0.29 -7.71
C ASN A 20 6.50 -1.48 -8.43
N ARG A 21 5.76 -2.32 -7.71
CA ARG A 21 5.18 -3.56 -8.25
C ARG A 21 3.69 -3.44 -8.60
N GLY A 22 3.02 -2.42 -8.08
CA GLY A 22 1.57 -2.27 -8.19
C GLY A 22 0.81 -3.01 -7.08
N PRO A 23 -0.47 -3.34 -7.30
CA PRO A 23 -1.31 -3.96 -6.28
C PRO A 23 -0.87 -5.39 -5.98
N LEU A 24 -0.60 -5.69 -4.70
CA LEU A 24 -0.08 -6.98 -4.25
C LEU A 24 -0.79 -7.49 -2.99
N SER A 25 -0.73 -8.80 -2.79
CA SER A 25 -1.19 -9.46 -1.56
C SER A 25 -0.18 -9.28 -0.41
N PRO A 26 -0.60 -9.48 0.86
CA PRO A 26 0.31 -9.47 2.00
C PRO A 26 1.48 -10.45 1.88
N VAL A 27 1.25 -11.60 1.24
CA VAL A 27 2.28 -12.63 1.03
C VAL A 27 3.32 -12.13 0.01
N GLU A 28 2.87 -11.55 -1.10
CA GLU A 28 3.77 -10.99 -2.10
C GLU A 28 4.56 -9.79 -1.55
N VAL A 29 3.92 -8.93 -0.75
CA VAL A 29 4.61 -7.82 -0.07
C VAL A 29 5.64 -8.34 0.93
N ALA A 30 5.36 -9.45 1.62
CA ALA A 30 6.31 -10.07 2.51
C ALA A 30 7.54 -10.60 1.75
N ASP A 31 7.33 -11.30 0.64
CA ASP A 31 8.41 -11.86 -0.18
C ASP A 31 9.30 -10.76 -0.79
N GLU A 32 8.66 -9.79 -1.45
CA GLU A 32 9.34 -8.66 -2.11
C GLU A 32 10.00 -7.72 -1.10
N GLY A 33 9.32 -7.44 0.02
CA GLY A 33 9.81 -6.59 1.09
C GLY A 33 10.84 -7.26 2.01
N ARG A 34 11.10 -8.57 1.83
CA ARG A 34 11.90 -9.40 2.76
C ARG A 34 11.41 -9.27 4.22
N LEU A 35 10.08 -9.21 4.38
CA LEU A 35 9.39 -9.14 5.67
C LEU A 35 8.76 -10.49 5.99
N SER A 36 8.40 -10.69 7.25
CA SER A 36 7.50 -11.81 7.60
C SER A 36 6.07 -11.46 7.19
N GLU A 37 5.28 -12.46 6.78
CA GLU A 37 3.84 -12.29 6.49
C GLU A 37 3.06 -11.49 7.55
N PRO A 38 3.20 -11.73 8.88
CA PRO A 38 2.54 -10.90 9.89
C PRO A 38 2.98 -9.43 9.84
N GLN A 39 4.28 -9.18 9.62
CA GLN A 39 4.80 -7.81 9.53
C GLN A 39 4.28 -7.09 8.28
N ALA A 40 4.13 -7.81 7.16
CA ALA A 40 3.54 -7.28 5.94
C ALA A 40 2.05 -6.97 6.13
N ARG A 41 1.30 -7.85 6.81
CA ARG A 41 -0.10 -7.57 7.18
C ARG A 41 -0.25 -6.34 8.06
N ASP A 42 0.52 -6.24 9.15
CA ASP A 42 0.50 -5.06 10.03
C ASP A 42 0.88 -3.79 9.25
N ALA A 43 1.90 -3.86 8.40
CA ALA A 43 2.32 -2.74 7.56
C ALA A 43 1.23 -2.29 6.58
N LEU A 44 0.55 -3.22 5.92
CA LEU A 44 -0.54 -2.92 5.00
C LEU A 44 -1.78 -2.35 5.72
N ALA A 45 -2.10 -2.89 6.90
CA ALA A 45 -3.15 -2.36 7.75
C ALA A 45 -2.84 -0.92 8.20
N GLU A 46 -1.59 -0.64 8.58
CA GLU A 46 -1.14 0.70 8.95
C GLU A 46 -1.23 1.68 7.77
N LEU A 47 -0.84 1.26 6.56
CA LEU A 47 -1.00 2.06 5.35
C LEU A 47 -2.47 2.32 5.02
N ALA A 48 -3.34 1.33 5.24
CA ALA A 48 -4.78 1.48 5.04
C ALA A 48 -5.43 2.42 6.06
N ASP A 49 -5.04 2.32 7.33
CA ASP A 49 -5.51 3.21 8.41
C ASP A 49 -5.15 4.68 8.14
N GLN A 50 -3.96 4.92 7.56
CA GLN A 50 -3.53 6.26 7.16
C GLN A 50 -4.05 6.71 5.79
N GLY A 51 -4.88 5.91 5.11
CA GLY A 51 -5.42 6.23 3.78
C GLY A 51 -4.37 6.27 2.66
N VAL A 52 -3.19 5.67 2.89
CA VAL A 52 -2.09 5.57 1.92
C VAL A 52 -2.29 4.38 0.99
N ALA A 53 -2.88 3.30 1.50
CA ALA A 53 -3.25 2.13 0.71
C ALA A 53 -4.73 1.79 0.90
N GLU A 54 -5.30 1.04 -0.03
CA GLU A 54 -6.66 0.51 0.08
C GLU A 54 -6.66 -0.98 -0.26
N CYS A 55 -7.47 -1.75 0.47
CA CYS A 55 -7.71 -3.15 0.14
C CYS A 55 -8.72 -3.21 -1.01
N VAL A 56 -8.21 -3.41 -2.21
CA VAL A 56 -9.00 -3.71 -3.39
C VAL A 56 -9.22 -5.22 -3.40
N CYS A 57 -10.41 -5.65 -2.99
CA CYS A 57 -10.79 -7.06 -3.10
C CYS A 57 -10.49 -7.57 -4.51
N GLY A 58 -9.50 -8.46 -4.61
CA GLY A 58 -9.17 -9.14 -5.86
C GLY A 58 -10.41 -9.91 -6.28
N LEU A 59 -11.05 -9.47 -7.36
CA LEU A 59 -12.30 -10.01 -7.87
C LEU A 59 -12.07 -11.38 -8.53
N CYS A 60 -11.58 -12.38 -7.80
CA CYS A 60 -11.40 -13.75 -8.27
C CYS A 60 -11.56 -14.72 -7.09
N GLU A 61 -11.99 -15.94 -7.39
CA GLU A 61 -12.46 -17.01 -6.49
C GLU A 61 -11.52 -17.36 -5.30
N SER A 62 -10.29 -16.83 -5.28
CA SER A 62 -9.26 -17.02 -4.26
C SER A 62 -9.47 -16.26 -2.94
N ARG A 63 -10.41 -15.28 -2.86
CA ARG A 63 -10.62 -14.42 -1.66
C ARG A 63 -9.33 -13.79 -1.14
N GLU A 64 -8.38 -13.50 -2.02
CA GLU A 64 -7.10 -12.95 -1.64
C GLU A 64 -7.21 -11.44 -1.46
N GLU A 65 -6.76 -10.95 -0.30
CA GLU A 65 -6.74 -9.54 0.04
C GLU A 65 -5.60 -8.88 -0.74
N ILE A 66 -5.93 -7.98 -1.67
CA ILE A 66 -4.94 -7.26 -2.49
C ILE A 66 -4.95 -5.80 -2.08
N TYR A 67 -3.78 -5.22 -1.89
CA TYR A 67 -3.62 -3.82 -1.49
C TYR A 67 -3.02 -3.01 -2.61
N ALA A 68 -3.57 -1.82 -2.86
CA ALA A 68 -3.05 -0.84 -3.82
C ALA A 68 -2.75 0.48 -3.11
N LEU A 69 -1.77 1.24 -3.60
CA LEU A 69 -1.58 2.62 -3.15
C LEU A 69 -2.71 3.52 -3.67
N THR A 70 -3.16 4.43 -2.81
CA THR A 70 -4.14 5.44 -3.16
C THR A 70 -3.50 6.51 -4.07
N ASP A 71 -4.32 7.13 -4.93
CA ASP A 71 -3.87 8.15 -5.89
C ASP A 71 -3.17 9.34 -5.21
N THR A 72 -3.52 9.60 -3.94
CA THR A 72 -2.89 10.58 -3.06
C THR A 72 -1.40 10.33 -2.77
N ASP A 73 -0.92 9.09 -2.82
CA ASP A 73 0.51 8.76 -2.63
C ASP A 73 1.25 8.62 -3.97
N ARG A 74 0.54 8.29 -5.05
CA ARG A 74 1.12 8.01 -6.38
C ARG A 74 1.73 9.22 -7.10
N GLY A 75 1.66 10.42 -6.52
CA GLY A 75 2.35 11.60 -7.06
C GLY A 75 1.91 11.99 -8.48
N GLY A 76 0.62 11.85 -8.81
CA GLY A 76 0.04 12.37 -10.04
C GLY A 76 -0.90 13.54 -9.73
N GLY A 77 -0.41 14.78 -9.83
CA GLY A 77 -1.27 15.95 -9.72
C GLY A 77 -2.35 15.94 -10.81
N SER A 78 -3.57 15.55 -10.47
CA SER A 78 -4.77 16.01 -11.18
C SER A 78 -5.26 17.29 -10.53
N GLY A 79 -4.38 18.31 -10.53
CA GLY A 79 -4.81 19.69 -10.45
C GLY A 79 -5.41 20.10 -11.79
N HIS A 80 -6.71 19.84 -11.97
CA HIS A 80 -7.54 20.72 -12.79
C HIS A 80 -8.92 20.81 -12.14
N GLY A 81 -8.94 21.42 -10.96
CA GLY A 81 -10.10 22.15 -10.51
C GLY A 81 -10.23 23.44 -11.33
N GLU A 82 -11.45 23.66 -11.82
CA GLU A 82 -12.16 24.95 -11.82
C GLU A 82 -11.65 26.06 -12.75
N SER A 83 -12.33 26.25 -13.89
CA SER A 83 -13.40 27.26 -14.07
C SER A 83 -13.97 27.24 -15.49
#